data_AF-X1NP22-F1
#
_entry.id   AF-X1NP22-F1
#
_cell.length_a   1.000
_cell.length_b   1.000
_cell.length_c   1.000
_cell.angle_alpha   90.00
_cell.angle_beta   90.00
_cell.angle_gamma   90.00
#
_symmetry.space_group_name_H-M   'P 1'
#
loop_
_entity.id
_entity.type
_entity.pdbx_description
1 polymer ?
#
loop_
_entity_poly.entity_id
_entity_poly.type
_entity_poly.pdbx_seq_one_letter_code
_entity_poly.pdbx_strand_id
1 'polypeptide(L)'
;MTILKAELIAVVNGALKRDYATDGTELDAKITSVLKDLSKRGNFLTEESEKETIADRAYYSMPDHYKDRLLIMIDDYYPLGWETFKKYQEERSLSPDATGYPQMFCKMNKFYYLRPTPDSADYTIRQFFACYHPEKITVDEVEYEACDYI
;
A
#
# COMPACT_ATOMS: atom_id res chain seq x y z
N MET A 1 37.64 15.72 -6.52
CA MET A 1 37.13 16.72 -5.56
C MET A 1 35.63 16.54 -5.53
N THR A 2 35.10 15.99 -4.45
CA THR A 2 33.67 15.68 -4.34
C THR A 2 33.03 16.82 -3.57
N ILE A 3 32.19 17.61 -4.25
CA ILE A 3 31.45 18.70 -3.61
C ILE A 3 30.30 18.06 -2.81
N LEU A 4 30.16 18.45 -1.54
CA LEU A 4 29.10 17.93 -0.68
C LEU A 4 27.76 18.61 -1.01
N LYS A 5 26.64 17.88 -0.87
CA LYS A 5 25.27 18.38 -1.13
C LYS A 5 25.00 19.74 -0.46
N ALA A 6 25.50 19.91 0.78
CA ALA A 6 25.39 21.15 1.55
C ALA A 6 26.13 22.35 0.93
N GLU A 7 27.32 22.14 0.36
CA GLU A 7 28.11 23.20 -0.29
C GLU A 7 27.46 23.67 -1.59
N LEU A 8 26.84 22.74 -2.32
CA LEU A 8 26.14 23.04 -3.57
C LEU A 8 24.84 23.84 -3.31
N ILE A 9 24.11 23.51 -2.25
CA ILE A 9 22.92 24.25 -1.79
C ILE A 9 23.28 25.69 -1.40
N ALA A 10 24.38 25.89 -0.68
CA ALA A 10 24.84 27.21 -0.28
C ALA A 10 25.17 28.12 -1.48
N VAL A 11 25.85 27.58 -2.49
CA VAL A 11 26.19 28.32 -3.72
C VAL A 11 24.94 28.70 -4.51
N VAL A 12 23.97 27.78 -4.65
CA VAL A 12 22.72 28.03 -5.39
C VAL A 12 21.85 29.06 -4.69
N ASN A 13 21.71 28.99 -3.36
CA ASN A 13 20.93 29.95 -2.57
C ASN A 13 21.54 31.36 -2.64
N GLY A 14 22.87 31.46 -2.56
CA GLY A 14 23.58 32.73 -2.73
C GLY A 14 23.41 33.34 -4.13
N ALA A 15 23.45 32.51 -5.18
CA ALA A 15 23.30 32.97 -6.56
C ALA A 15 21.88 33.42 -6.91
N LEU A 16 20.86 32.74 -6.37
CA LEU A 16 19.45 32.99 -6.71
C LEU A 16 18.75 34.01 -5.80
N LYS A 17 19.39 34.46 -4.70
CA LYS A 17 18.79 35.34 -3.67
C LYS A 17 17.43 34.81 -3.17
N ARG A 18 17.33 33.49 -2.98
CA ARG A 18 16.12 32.83 -2.48
C ARG A 18 16.39 32.33 -1.06
N ASP A 19 15.53 32.70 -0.11
CA ASP A 19 15.53 32.20 1.28
C ASP A 19 14.72 30.89 1.40
N TYR A 20 14.93 29.91 0.51
CA TYR A 20 14.40 28.57 0.75
C TYR A 20 15.49 27.70 1.35
N ALA A 21 15.20 27.23 2.57
CA ALA A 21 15.88 26.20 3.34
C ALA A 21 17.29 26.57 3.85
N THR A 22 17.41 26.73 5.17
CA THR A 22 18.70 26.89 5.89
C THR A 22 19.40 25.54 6.13
N ASP A 23 18.70 24.42 5.90
CA ASP A 23 19.22 23.06 5.87
C ASP A 23 18.47 22.22 4.80
N GLY A 24 19.05 21.10 4.34
CA GLY A 24 18.40 20.26 3.32
C GLY A 24 17.08 19.62 3.77
N THR A 25 16.91 19.43 5.08
CA THR A 25 15.75 18.79 5.71
C THR A 25 14.44 19.55 5.50
N GLU A 26 14.46 20.89 5.43
CA GLU A 26 13.25 21.67 5.13
C GLU A 26 12.76 21.45 3.68
N LEU A 27 13.70 21.25 2.74
CA LEU A 27 13.35 20.98 1.34
C LEU A 27 12.81 19.57 1.17
N ASP A 28 13.47 18.59 1.79
CA ASP A 28 13.08 17.18 1.78
C ASP A 28 11.66 17.02 2.38
N ALA A 29 11.37 17.68 3.50
CA ALA A 29 10.04 17.71 4.09
C ALA A 29 8.97 18.29 3.14
N LYS A 30 9.29 19.36 2.40
CA LYS A 30 8.35 19.95 1.41
C LYS A 30 8.13 19.01 0.23
N ILE A 31 9.18 18.37 -0.28
CA ILE A 31 9.08 17.40 -1.37
C ILE A 31 8.20 16.22 -0.94
N THR A 32 8.48 15.61 0.23
CA THR A 32 7.69 14.51 0.79
C THR A 32 6.23 14.92 1.00
N SER A 33 5.97 16.13 1.50
CA SER A 33 4.60 16.63 1.67
C SER A 33 3.86 16.77 0.33
N VAL A 34 4.52 17.28 -0.71
CA VAL A 34 3.92 17.41 -2.06
C VAL A 34 3.63 16.04 -2.66
N LEU A 35 4.56 15.09 -2.53
CA LEU A 35 4.40 13.72 -3.02
C LEU A 35 3.24 13.00 -2.32
N LYS A 36 3.11 13.19 -1.00
CA LYS A 36 1.96 12.69 -0.22
C LYS A 36 0.66 13.30 -0.72
N ASP A 37 0.61 14.60 -0.97
CA ASP A 37 -0.58 15.26 -1.48
C ASP A 37 -0.95 14.84 -2.91
N LEU A 38 0.03 14.60 -3.78
CA LEU A 38 -0.19 14.00 -5.09
C LEU A 38 -0.80 12.59 -4.93
N SER A 39 -0.18 11.75 -4.10
CA SER A 39 -0.65 10.37 -3.87
C SER A 39 -2.04 10.32 -3.21
N LYS A 40 -2.47 11.35 -2.48
CA LYS A 40 -3.87 11.47 -2.02
C LYS A 40 -4.83 11.68 -3.19
N ARG A 41 -4.46 12.51 -4.17
CA ARG A 41 -5.32 12.92 -5.29
C ARG A 41 -5.42 11.89 -6.40
N GLY A 42 -4.36 11.13 -6.65
CA GLY A 42 -4.30 10.13 -7.72
C GLY A 42 -3.96 8.72 -7.21
N ASN A 43 -4.40 7.70 -7.93
CA ASN A 43 -4.06 6.29 -7.66
C ASN A 43 -2.96 5.85 -8.65
N PHE A 44 -1.79 6.51 -8.59
CA PHE A 44 -0.67 6.25 -9.50
C PHE A 44 0.45 5.41 -8.88
N LEU A 45 0.57 5.40 -7.55
CA LEU A 45 1.42 4.45 -6.85
C LEU A 45 0.62 3.19 -6.56
N THR A 46 1.21 2.06 -6.92
CA THR A 46 0.63 0.74 -6.71
C THR A 46 1.67 -0.15 -6.08
N GLU A 47 1.25 -0.91 -5.08
CA GLU A 47 2.08 -1.90 -4.42
C GLU A 47 1.41 -3.28 -4.49
N GLU A 48 2.25 -4.28 -4.25
CA GLU A 48 1.87 -5.66 -4.13
C GLU A 48 2.24 -6.17 -2.74
N SER A 49 1.35 -6.95 -2.14
CA SER A 49 1.66 -7.71 -0.93
C SER A 49 1.12 -9.12 -1.03
N GLU A 50 1.84 -10.06 -0.43
CA GLU A 50 1.48 -11.47 -0.40
C GLU A 50 1.23 -11.92 1.04
N LYS A 51 0.22 -12.79 1.21
CA LYS A 51 -0.09 -13.44 2.48
C LYS A 51 -0.60 -14.86 2.23
N GLU A 52 -0.27 -15.78 3.11
CA GLU A 52 -0.88 -17.10 3.11
C GLU A 52 -2.27 -17.05 3.74
N THR A 53 -3.16 -17.90 3.23
CA THR A 53 -4.45 -18.17 3.86
C THR A 53 -4.28 -18.88 5.19
N ILE A 54 -5.32 -18.83 6.02
CA ILE A 54 -5.44 -19.69 7.19
C ILE A 54 -6.77 -20.40 7.05
N ALA A 55 -6.77 -21.73 7.15
CA ALA A 55 -7.98 -22.53 7.11
C ALA A 55 -9.01 -22.00 8.11
N ASP A 56 -10.27 -21.92 7.67
CA ASP A 56 -11.43 -21.42 8.42
C ASP A 56 -11.35 -19.92 8.82
N ARG A 57 -10.33 -19.18 8.35
CA ARG A 57 -10.24 -17.72 8.57
C ARG A 57 -10.83 -16.96 7.40
N ALA A 58 -11.97 -16.33 7.65
CA ALA A 58 -12.69 -15.60 6.62
C ALA A 58 -12.21 -14.16 6.38
N TYR A 59 -11.42 -13.57 7.28
CA TYR A 59 -11.04 -12.17 7.21
C TYR A 59 -9.56 -11.94 7.45
N TYR A 60 -9.05 -10.88 6.82
CA TYR A 60 -7.63 -10.54 6.80
C TYR A 60 -7.47 -9.02 6.85
N SER A 61 -6.38 -8.56 7.46
CA SER A 61 -6.05 -7.14 7.48
C SER A 61 -5.69 -6.66 6.08
N MET A 62 -6.16 -5.47 5.75
CA MET A 62 -5.68 -4.72 4.58
C MET A 62 -4.14 -4.55 4.65
N PRO A 63 -3.47 -4.40 3.50
CA PRO A 63 -2.05 -4.05 3.48
C PRO A 63 -1.79 -2.73 4.21
N ASP A 64 -0.57 -2.59 4.73
CA ASP A 64 -0.11 -1.32 5.27
C ASP A 64 -0.08 -0.26 4.15
N HIS A 65 -0.33 1.00 4.51
CA HIS A 65 -0.42 2.11 3.56
C HIS A 65 -1.49 1.98 2.46
N TYR A 66 -2.42 1.01 2.58
CA TYR A 66 -3.57 0.88 1.69
C TYR A 66 -4.35 2.19 1.59
N LYS A 67 -4.53 2.66 0.36
CA LYS A 67 -5.34 3.82 0.03
C LYS A 67 -6.66 3.40 -0.61
N ASP A 68 -6.58 2.70 -1.75
CA ASP A 68 -7.74 2.39 -2.58
C ASP A 68 -7.45 1.25 -3.59
N ARG A 69 -8.48 0.83 -4.34
CA ARG A 69 -8.38 -0.10 -5.49
C ARG A 69 -7.66 -1.42 -5.20
N LEU A 70 -7.98 -2.04 -4.06
CA LEU A 70 -7.52 -3.40 -3.79
C LEU A 70 -8.18 -4.41 -4.76
N LEU A 71 -7.32 -5.14 -5.48
CA LEU A 71 -7.56 -6.34 -6.25
C LEU A 71 -6.90 -7.52 -5.53
N ILE A 72 -7.62 -8.63 -5.41
CA ILE A 72 -7.12 -9.84 -4.75
C ILE A 72 -7.08 -10.97 -5.77
N MET A 73 -5.97 -11.69 -5.80
CA MET A 73 -5.79 -12.94 -6.53
C MET A 73 -5.38 -14.04 -5.56
N ILE A 74 -5.68 -15.28 -5.90
CA ILE A 74 -5.23 -16.46 -5.15
C ILE A 74 -4.47 -17.36 -6.12
N ASP A 75 -3.28 -17.83 -5.72
CA ASP A 75 -2.42 -18.76 -6.47
C ASP A 75 -2.19 -18.38 -7.95
N ASP A 76 -2.02 -17.08 -8.23
CA ASP A 76 -1.83 -16.52 -9.58
C ASP A 76 -2.97 -16.74 -10.58
N TYR A 77 -4.17 -17.08 -10.09
CA TYR A 77 -5.38 -17.19 -10.90
C TYR A 77 -6.08 -15.82 -11.11
N TYR A 78 -7.26 -15.86 -11.72
CA TYR A 78 -8.09 -14.69 -11.96
C TYR A 78 -8.38 -13.88 -10.69
N PRO A 79 -8.51 -12.54 -10.81
CA PRO A 79 -8.96 -11.70 -9.72
C PRO A 79 -10.28 -12.18 -9.12
N LEU A 80 -10.35 -12.21 -7.79
CA LEU A 80 -11.58 -12.51 -7.08
C LEU A 80 -12.67 -11.50 -7.44
N GLY A 81 -13.91 -11.98 -7.55
CA GLY A 81 -15.05 -11.12 -7.76
C GLY A 81 -15.31 -10.24 -6.54
N TRP A 82 -15.71 -8.98 -6.76
CA TRP A 82 -16.07 -8.08 -5.68
C TRP A 82 -17.56 -8.18 -5.33
N GLU A 83 -17.88 -8.15 -4.04
CA GLU A 83 -19.25 -8.00 -3.55
C GLU A 83 -19.37 -6.97 -2.42
N THR A 84 -20.61 -6.52 -2.18
CA THR A 84 -20.90 -5.64 -1.05
C THR A 84 -20.84 -6.42 0.26
N PHE A 85 -20.47 -5.75 1.37
CA PHE A 85 -20.46 -6.38 2.69
C PHE A 85 -21.85 -6.89 3.11
N LYS A 86 -22.92 -6.21 2.68
CA LYS A 86 -24.30 -6.66 2.91
C LYS A 86 -24.56 -8.03 2.26
N LYS A 87 -24.18 -8.19 0.98
CA LYS A 87 -24.31 -9.47 0.27
C LYS A 87 -23.48 -10.56 0.95
N TYR A 88 -22.25 -10.24 1.36
CA TYR A 88 -21.43 -11.15 2.14
C TYR A 88 -22.12 -11.64 3.42
N GLN A 89 -22.74 -10.74 4.18
CA GLN A 89 -23.48 -11.08 5.41
C GLN A 89 -24.72 -11.94 5.13
N GLU A 90 -25.46 -11.64 4.06
CA GLU A 90 -26.63 -12.43 3.63
C GLU A 90 -26.20 -13.87 3.29
N GLU A 91 -25.17 -14.03 2.45
CA GLU A 91 -24.64 -15.34 2.05
C GLU A 91 -24.07 -16.12 3.23
N ARG A 92 -23.31 -15.45 4.13
CA ARG A 92 -22.76 -16.07 5.33
C ARG A 92 -23.85 -16.50 6.32
N SER A 93 -25.01 -15.83 6.33
CA SER A 93 -26.15 -16.24 7.16
C SER A 93 -26.85 -17.49 6.61
N LEU A 94 -26.85 -17.66 5.28
CA LEU A 94 -27.41 -18.84 4.61
C LEU A 94 -26.49 -20.06 4.71
N SER A 95 -25.17 -19.85 4.74
CA SER A 95 -24.18 -20.93 4.83
C SER A 95 -22.99 -20.50 5.72
N PRO A 96 -23.14 -20.55 7.05
CA PRO A 96 -22.15 -20.04 8.00
C PRO A 96 -20.82 -20.79 7.97
N ASP A 97 -20.87 -22.07 7.64
CA ASP A 97 -19.73 -22.99 7.63
C ASP A 97 -19.25 -23.29 6.20
N ALA A 98 -19.60 -22.44 5.22
CA ALA A 98 -19.13 -22.61 3.84
C ALA A 98 -17.63 -22.37 3.74
N THR A 99 -16.88 -23.45 3.52
CA THR A 99 -15.45 -23.45 3.25
C THR A 99 -15.15 -23.88 1.81
N GLY A 100 -14.00 -23.49 1.29
CA GLY A 100 -13.52 -23.84 -0.04
C GLY A 100 -12.55 -22.81 -0.61
N TYR A 101 -12.16 -23.01 -1.87
CA TYR A 101 -11.34 -22.04 -2.61
C TYR A 101 -12.10 -20.71 -2.79
N PRO A 102 -11.60 -19.58 -2.26
CA PRO A 102 -12.30 -18.30 -2.35
C PRO A 102 -12.46 -17.81 -3.79
N GLN A 103 -13.63 -17.31 -4.12
CA GLN A 103 -13.96 -16.78 -5.45
C GLN A 103 -14.37 -15.31 -5.40
N MET A 104 -14.79 -14.85 -4.22
CA MET A 104 -15.33 -13.53 -4.00
C MET A 104 -14.66 -12.89 -2.78
N PHE A 105 -14.67 -11.56 -2.74
CA PHE A 105 -14.27 -10.82 -1.58
C PHE A 105 -15.10 -9.55 -1.39
N CYS A 106 -15.15 -9.08 -0.14
CA CYS A 106 -15.68 -7.76 0.19
C CYS A 106 -14.75 -7.04 1.16
N LYS A 107 -14.97 -5.74 1.35
CA LYS A 107 -14.16 -4.88 2.21
C LYS A 107 -15.07 -4.21 3.23
N MET A 108 -14.66 -4.20 4.50
CA MET A 108 -15.33 -3.42 5.54
C MET A 108 -14.30 -2.99 6.57
N ASN A 109 -14.25 -1.69 6.86
CA ASN A 109 -13.24 -1.06 7.71
C ASN A 109 -11.81 -1.39 7.21
N LYS A 110 -10.91 -1.81 8.11
CA LYS A 110 -9.51 -2.17 7.81
C LYS A 110 -9.33 -3.65 7.44
N PHE A 111 -10.40 -4.34 7.06
CA PHE A 111 -10.38 -5.76 6.74
C PHE A 111 -11.03 -6.06 5.40
N TYR A 112 -10.53 -7.09 4.74
CA TYR A 112 -11.24 -7.75 3.65
C TYR A 112 -11.67 -9.15 4.09
N TYR A 113 -12.75 -9.62 3.47
CA TYR A 113 -13.39 -10.89 3.80
C TYR A 113 -13.47 -11.73 2.53
N LEU A 114 -13.03 -12.98 2.63
CA LEU A 114 -13.04 -13.95 1.54
C LEU A 114 -14.31 -14.80 1.60
N ARG A 115 -14.82 -15.19 0.42
CA ARG A 115 -15.96 -16.10 0.29
C ARG A 115 -15.76 -17.09 -0.88
N PRO A 116 -15.97 -18.40 -0.68
CA PRO A 116 -16.13 -19.07 0.62
C PRO A 116 -14.91 -18.85 1.55
N THR A 117 -15.06 -19.23 2.83
CA THR A 117 -13.92 -19.20 3.77
C THR A 117 -12.85 -20.18 3.28
N PRO A 118 -11.56 -19.83 3.26
CA PRO A 118 -10.51 -20.76 2.85
C PRO A 118 -10.57 -22.09 3.61
N ASP A 119 -10.51 -23.21 2.91
CA ASP A 119 -10.42 -24.57 3.46
C ASP A 119 -8.97 -25.06 3.61
N SER A 120 -8.01 -24.36 3.02
CA SER A 120 -6.57 -24.62 3.14
C SER A 120 -5.84 -23.43 3.78
N ALA A 121 -4.69 -23.70 4.38
CA ALA A 121 -3.73 -22.69 4.81
C ALA A 121 -2.63 -22.42 3.76
N ASP A 122 -2.67 -23.12 2.63
CA ASP A 122 -1.58 -23.11 1.63
C ASP A 122 -1.87 -22.21 0.43
N TYR A 123 -3.05 -21.59 0.36
CA TYR A 123 -3.34 -20.67 -0.73
C TYR A 123 -2.61 -19.34 -0.52
N THR A 124 -1.99 -18.83 -1.58
CA THR A 124 -1.26 -17.56 -1.59
C THR A 124 -2.18 -16.44 -2.05
N ILE A 125 -2.51 -15.52 -1.15
CA ILE A 125 -3.27 -14.31 -1.44
C ILE A 125 -2.31 -13.24 -1.95
N ARG A 126 -2.45 -12.84 -3.22
CA ARG A 126 -1.75 -11.68 -3.80
C ARG A 126 -2.67 -10.48 -3.83
N GLN A 127 -2.19 -9.35 -3.32
CA GLN A 127 -2.96 -8.13 -3.14
C GLN A 127 -2.31 -7.01 -3.92
N PHE A 128 -3.01 -6.49 -4.92
CA PHE A 128 -2.58 -5.32 -5.70
C PHE A 128 -3.43 -4.13 -5.28
N PHE A 129 -2.80 -3.04 -4.86
CA PHE A 129 -3.53 -1.91 -4.31
C PHE A 129 -2.85 -0.58 -4.60
N ALA A 130 -3.63 0.50 -4.62
CA ALA A 130 -3.08 1.84 -4.60
C ALA A 130 -2.64 2.18 -3.17
N CYS A 131 -1.45 2.76 -3.04
CA CYS A 131 -0.86 3.16 -1.76
C CYS A 131 -0.63 4.68 -1.69
N TYR A 132 -0.38 5.18 -0.47
CA TYR A 132 0.15 6.52 -0.28
C TYR A 132 1.64 6.54 -0.55
N HIS A 133 2.18 7.69 -0.98
CA HIS A 133 3.63 7.84 -1.05
C HIS A 133 4.22 7.59 0.35
N PRO A 134 5.18 6.65 0.47
CA PRO A 134 5.81 6.39 1.75
C PRO A 134 6.65 7.58 2.18
N GLU A 135 6.77 7.81 3.49
CA GLU A 135 7.70 8.83 4.01
C GLU A 135 9.13 8.32 3.95
N LYS A 136 9.31 7.00 4.13
CA LYS A 136 10.60 6.33 4.13
C LYS A 136 10.56 5.04 3.33
N ILE A 137 11.69 4.67 2.76
CA ILE A 137 11.87 3.40 2.05
C ILE A 137 13.06 2.64 2.64
N THR A 138 13.04 1.32 2.53
CA THR A 138 14.20 0.48 2.90
C THR A 138 14.85 -0.04 1.62
N VAL A 139 16.16 0.22 1.47
CA VAL A 139 16.98 -0.29 0.36
C VAL A 139 18.20 -0.97 0.99
N ASP A 140 18.46 -2.23 0.63
CA ASP A 140 19.57 -3.02 1.18
C ASP A 140 19.67 -2.98 2.71
N GLU A 141 18.52 -3.16 3.39
CA GLU A 141 18.38 -3.13 4.86
C GLU A 141 18.65 -1.76 5.52
N VAL A 142 18.80 -0.69 4.73
CA VAL A 142 19.00 0.68 5.23
C VAL A 142 17.76 1.52 4.94
N GLU A 143 17.29 2.24 5.95
CA GLU A 143 16.15 3.15 5.83
C GLU A 143 16.60 4.52 5.30
N TYR A 144 15.93 5.01 4.26
CA TYR A 144 16.15 6.31 3.64
C TYR A 144 14.87 7.12 3.60
N GLU A 145 14.98 8.44 3.56
CA GLU A 145 13.84 9.30 3.21
C GLU A 145 13.41 8.99 1.77
N ALA A 146 12.12 8.78 1.54
CA ALA A 146 11.63 8.36 0.23
C ALA A 146 11.94 9.40 -0.88
N CYS A 147 12.06 10.67 -0.50
CA CYS A 147 12.44 11.75 -1.43
C CYS A 147 13.89 11.69 -1.92
N ASP A 148 14.78 10.96 -1.23
CA ASP A 148 16.16 10.77 -1.68
C ASP A 148 16.30 9.71 -2.79
N TYR A 149 15.23 8.93 -3.06
CA TYR A 149 15.20 7.81 -3.99
C TYR A 149 13.96 7.87 -4.92
N ILE A 150 13.78 9.01 -5.59
CA ILE A 150 12.72 9.24 -6.60
C ILE A 150 13.14 8.70 -7.97
#